data_AF-A0A022QBL5-F1
#
_entry.id   AF-A0A022QBL5-F1
#
_cell.length_a   1.000
_cell.length_b   1.000
_cell.length_c   1.000
_cell.angle_alpha   90.00
_cell.angle_beta   90.00
_cell.angle_gamma   90.00
#
_symmetry.space_group_name_H-M   'P 1'
#
loop_
_entity.id
_entity.type
_entity.pdbx_description
1 polymer ?
#
loop_
_entity_poly.entity_id
_entity_poly.type
_entity_poly.pdbx_seq_one_letter_code
_entity_poly.pdbx_strand_id
1 'polypeptide(L)'
;LTFHCTFSETDLGNHTIRPLTNWNWTFCENRISNTVLYCIFWWGSKHQVFQVYNSKWGKRECGSGLCRWIAKFDGFYLSDGKYTPVKKYDWLT
;
A
#
# COMPACT_ATOMS: atom_id res chain seq x y z
N LEU A 1 13.05 -3.52 2.92
CA LEU A 1 11.93 -2.61 3.23
C LEU A 1 11.18 -3.21 4.39
N THR A 2 11.06 -2.48 5.48
CA THR A 2 10.23 -2.89 6.63
C THR A 2 8.99 -2.02 6.63
N PHE A 3 7.83 -2.60 6.96
CA PHE A 3 6.59 -1.84 7.02
C PHE A 3 5.62 -2.45 8.03
N HIS A 4 4.72 -1.59 8.51
CA HIS A 4 3.66 -1.93 9.44
C HIS A 4 2.35 -1.45 8.85
N CYS A 5 1.33 -2.29 8.83
CA CYS A 5 0.03 -1.93 8.26
C CYS A 5 -1.10 -2.10 9.26
N THR A 6 -2.04 -1.17 9.27
CA THR A 6 -3.26 -1.22 10.08
C THR A 6 -4.48 -1.02 9.21
N PHE A 7 -5.49 -1.86 9.43
CA PHE A 7 -6.78 -1.80 8.76
C PHE A 7 -7.86 -1.41 9.78
N SER A 8 -8.41 -0.20 9.68
CA SER A 8 -9.34 0.35 10.69
C SER A 8 -8.76 0.25 12.11
N GLU A 9 -9.14 -0.78 12.88
CA GLU A 9 -8.66 -1.06 14.24
C GLU A 9 -7.88 -2.39 14.35
N THR A 10 -7.71 -3.11 13.24
CA THR A 10 -6.97 -4.37 13.19
C THR A 10 -5.53 -4.13 12.76
N ASP A 11 -4.60 -4.55 13.59
CA ASP A 11 -3.17 -4.55 13.29
C ASP A 11 -2.83 -5.76 12.38
N LEU A 12 -2.28 -5.51 11.19
CA LEU A 12 -1.78 -6.56 10.29
C LEU A 12 -0.34 -6.98 10.61
N GLY A 13 0.33 -6.22 11.48
CA GLY A 13 1.64 -6.49 12.01
C GLY A 13 2.79 -5.87 11.22
N ASN A 14 3.99 -6.24 11.64
CA ASN A 14 5.24 -5.84 11.00
C ASN A 14 5.67 -6.87 9.96
N HIS A 15 6.10 -6.37 8.80
CA HIS A 15 6.61 -7.19 7.72
C HIS A 15 7.94 -6.64 7.22
N THR A 16 8.83 -7.53 6.79
CA THR A 16 10.09 -7.16 6.14
C THR A 16 10.20 -7.93 4.84
N ILE A 17 10.35 -7.21 3.73
CA ILE A 17 10.52 -7.79 2.40
C ILE A 17 11.87 -7.40 1.80
N ARG A 18 12.42 -8.32 0.98
CA ARG A 18 13.65 -8.13 0.21
C ARG A 18 13.32 -7.50 -1.15
N PRO A 19 14.30 -6.87 -1.83
CA PRO A 19 14.12 -6.43 -3.21
C PRO A 19 13.58 -7.57 -4.08
N LEU A 20 12.70 -7.24 -5.03
CA LEU A 20 12.09 -8.19 -5.99
C LEU A 20 11.19 -9.27 -5.35
N THR A 21 10.86 -9.15 -4.06
CA THR A 21 9.86 -10.01 -3.40
C THR A 21 8.55 -9.26 -3.23
N ASN A 22 7.44 -10.00 -3.10
CA ASN A 22 6.12 -9.45 -2.88
C ASN A 22 5.58 -9.94 -1.53
N TRP A 23 4.86 -9.06 -0.84
CA TRP A 23 3.95 -9.45 0.23
C TRP A 23 2.54 -9.19 -0.26
N ASN A 24 1.67 -10.19 -0.13
CA ASN A 24 0.30 -10.15 -0.62
C ASN A 24 -0.64 -10.46 0.53
N TRP A 25 -1.75 -9.76 0.54
CA TRP A 25 -2.85 -9.97 1.47
C TRP A 25 -4.14 -9.59 0.74
N THR A 26 -5.26 -10.15 1.19
CA THR A 26 -6.57 -9.96 0.57
C THR A 26 -7.61 -9.69 1.63
N PHE A 27 -8.58 -8.84 1.30
CA PHE A 27 -9.71 -8.53 2.16
C PHE A 27 -10.96 -8.37 1.30
N CYS A 28 -12.11 -8.60 1.90
CA CYS A 28 -13.41 -8.31 1.29
C CYS A 28 -13.91 -6.95 1.80
N GLU A 29 -14.12 -6.00 0.89
CA GLU A 29 -14.74 -4.73 1.23
C GLU A 29 -16.22 -4.95 1.58
N ASN A 30 -16.59 -4.79 2.84
CA ASN A 30 -18.00 -4.79 3.25
C ASN A 30 -18.64 -3.43 2.90
N ARG A 31 -19.80 -3.45 2.22
CA ARG A 31 -20.50 -2.26 1.70
C ARG A 31 -20.85 -1.17 2.74
N ILE A 32 -20.73 -1.46 4.03
CA ILE A 32 -21.17 -0.61 5.15
C ILE A 32 -20.00 0.15 5.82
N SER A 33 -18.75 -0.29 5.64
CA SER A 33 -17.59 0.29 6.34
C SER A 33 -16.67 1.06 5.39
N ASN A 34 -16.31 2.29 5.77
CA ASN A 34 -15.23 3.05 5.14
C ASN A 34 -13.89 2.34 5.39
N THR A 35 -13.58 1.35 4.57
CA THR A 35 -12.35 0.57 4.68
C THR A 35 -11.17 1.50 4.41
N VAL A 36 -10.34 1.71 5.44
CA VAL A 36 -9.08 2.45 5.35
C VAL A 36 -7.98 1.55 5.85
N LEU A 37 -6.98 1.38 5.00
CA LEU A 37 -5.77 0.67 5.33
C LEU A 37 -4.60 1.60 5.14
N TYR A 38 -3.79 1.67 6.17
CA TYR A 38 -2.69 2.57 6.29
C TYR A 38 -1.42 1.78 6.57
N CYS A 39 -0.31 2.19 5.97
CA CYS A 39 0.97 1.57 6.26
C CYS A 39 2.05 2.62 6.49
N ILE A 40 2.95 2.29 7.40
CA ILE A 40 4.18 3.02 7.66
C ILE A 40 5.31 2.17 7.07
N PHE A 41 6.17 2.80 6.29
CA PHE A 41 7.28 2.16 5.59
C PHE A 41 8.61 2.76 6.05
N TRP A 42 9.62 1.90 6.23
CA TRP A 42 10.98 2.27 6.60
C TRP A 42 12.01 1.60 5.71
N TRP A 43 12.97 2.39 5.24
CA TRP A 43 14.09 1.92 4.45
C TRP A 43 15.37 2.71 4.73
N GLY A 44 16.21 2.16 5.60
CA GLY A 44 17.37 2.90 6.12
C GLY A 44 16.89 4.09 6.94
N SER A 45 17.39 5.28 6.64
CA SER A 45 16.92 6.54 7.23
C SER A 45 15.64 7.07 6.61
N LYS A 46 15.21 6.54 5.46
CA LYS A 46 13.99 6.99 4.77
C LYS A 46 12.76 6.38 5.41
N HIS A 47 11.68 7.15 5.43
CA HIS A 47 10.37 6.67 5.83
C HIS A 47 9.29 7.25 4.93
N GLN A 48 8.11 6.64 4.90
CA GLN A 48 6.94 7.21 4.23
C GLN A 48 5.70 6.55 4.81
N VAL A 49 4.59 7.28 4.77
CA VAL A 49 3.38 6.89 5.44
C VAL A 49 2.15 7.36 4.66
N PHE A 50 1.27 6.42 4.32
CA PHE A 50 0.09 6.73 3.53
C PHE A 50 -0.96 5.63 3.61
N GLN A 51 -2.16 5.96 3.15
CA GLN A 51 -3.24 4.99 2.95
C GLN A 51 -2.92 4.16 1.71
N VAL A 52 -2.63 2.87 1.90
CA VAL A 52 -2.39 1.95 0.78
C VAL A 52 -3.70 1.42 0.21
N TYR A 53 -4.82 1.60 0.94
CA TYR A 53 -6.18 1.48 0.41
C TYR A 53 -7.15 2.41 1.14
N ASN A 54 -8.11 2.99 0.41
CA ASN A 54 -9.29 3.64 0.97
C ASN A 54 -10.49 3.39 0.07
N SER A 55 -11.59 2.91 0.64
CA SER A 55 -12.87 2.70 -0.07
C SER A 55 -13.32 3.88 -0.95
N LYS A 56 -13.01 5.13 -0.57
CA LYS A 56 -13.38 6.34 -1.31
C LYS A 56 -12.68 6.48 -2.66
N TRP A 57 -11.43 6.04 -2.78
CA TRP A 57 -10.65 6.14 -4.04
C TRP A 57 -10.25 4.78 -4.61
N GLY A 58 -10.30 3.71 -3.81
CA GLY A 58 -9.84 2.37 -4.14
C GLY A 58 -10.58 1.77 -5.34
N LYS A 59 -11.88 2.03 -5.47
CA LYS A 59 -12.65 1.59 -6.65
C LYS A 59 -12.13 2.17 -7.97
N ARG A 60 -11.56 3.37 -7.93
CA ARG A 60 -10.99 4.03 -9.10
C ARG A 60 -9.55 3.57 -9.36
N GLU A 61 -8.70 3.62 -8.32
CA GLU A 61 -7.26 3.35 -8.49
C GLU A 61 -6.94 1.84 -8.53
N CYS A 62 -7.83 0.99 -8.02
CA CYS A 62 -7.69 -0.46 -7.93
C CYS A 62 -8.93 -1.16 -8.51
N GLY A 63 -9.49 -0.63 -9.60
CA GLY A 63 -10.76 -1.10 -10.18
C GLY A 63 -10.73 -2.55 -10.68
N SER A 64 -9.55 -3.14 -10.86
CA SER A 64 -9.37 -4.57 -11.15
C SER A 64 -9.56 -5.48 -9.93
N GLY A 65 -9.66 -4.91 -8.72
CA GLY A 65 -9.56 -5.63 -7.46
C GLY A 65 -8.13 -5.79 -6.95
N LEU A 66 -7.12 -5.28 -7.66
CA LEU A 66 -5.72 -5.30 -7.26
C LEU A 66 -5.22 -3.89 -6.93
N CYS A 67 -4.58 -3.72 -5.77
CA CYS A 67 -3.80 -2.53 -5.43
C CYS A 67 -2.33 -2.90 -5.29
N ARG A 68 -1.57 -2.83 -6.38
CA ARG A 68 -0.14 -3.16 -6.36
C ARG A 68 0.69 -1.92 -6.04
N TRP A 69 1.22 -1.88 -4.83
CA TRP A 69 2.22 -0.89 -4.43
C TRP A 69 3.64 -1.39 -4.72
N ILE A 70 4.42 -0.58 -5.43
CA ILE A 70 5.80 -0.87 -5.81
C ILE A 70 6.70 0.19 -5.18
N ALA A 71 7.51 -0.22 -4.21
CA ALA A 71 8.54 0.62 -3.62
C ALA A 71 9.80 0.60 -4.51
N LYS A 72 10.26 1.78 -4.92
CA LYS A 72 11.49 2.00 -5.69
C LYS A 72 12.43 2.94 -4.93
N PHE A 73 13.62 3.18 -5.48
CA PHE A 73 14.62 4.07 -4.87
C PHE A 73 14.12 5.50 -4.65
N ASP A 74 13.22 5.96 -5.51
CA ASP A 74 12.71 7.33 -5.59
C ASP A 74 11.30 7.50 -5.00
N GLY A 75 10.61 6.41 -4.65
CA GLY A 75 9.28 6.50 -4.05
C GLY A 75 8.39 5.29 -4.30
N PHE A 76 7.08 5.52 -4.21
CA PHE A 76 6.04 4.50 -4.29
C PHE A 76 5.16 4.71 -5.51
N TYR A 77 4.92 3.62 -6.21
CA TYR A 77 4.10 3.56 -7.41
C TYR A 77 2.89 2.65 -7.18
N LEU A 78 1.72 3.05 -7.70
CA LEU A 78 0.48 2.29 -7.63
C LEU A 78 0.10 1.80 -9.03
N SER A 79 -0.33 0.54 -9.12
CA SER A 79 -0.92 -0.06 -10.31
C SER A 79 -2.07 -0.99 -9.93
N ASP A 80 -3.09 -1.06 -10.79
CA ASP A 80 -4.16 -2.03 -10.72
C ASP A 80 -3.83 -3.34 -11.47
N GLY A 81 -2.60 -3.48 -11.97
CA GLY A 81 -2.14 -4.60 -12.79
C GLY A 81 -2.56 -4.57 -14.25
N LYS A 82 -3.41 -3.62 -14.66
CA LYS A 82 -3.81 -3.41 -16.07
C LYS A 82 -3.01 -2.27 -16.71
N TYR A 83 -2.70 -1.23 -15.93
CA TYR A 83 -2.02 -0.04 -16.42
C TYR A 83 -0.61 0.14 -15.84
N THR A 84 0.18 0.96 -16.53
CA THR A 84 1.52 1.38 -16.09
C THR A 84 1.47 1.94 -14.68
N PRO A 85 2.36 1.49 -13.77
CA PRO A 85 2.40 2.01 -12.41
C PRO A 85 2.65 3.53 -12.38
N VAL A 86 1.83 4.25 -11.62
CA VAL A 86 1.90 5.71 -11.46
C VAL A 86 2.55 6.04 -10.13
N LYS A 87 3.55 6.94 -10.13
CA LYS A 87 4.17 7.42 -8.89
C LYS A 87 3.16 8.23 -8.08
N LYS A 88 3.00 7.90 -6.80
CA LYS A 88 2.06 8.58 -5.89
C LYS A 88 2.76 9.32 -4.75
N TYR A 89 3.89 8.78 -4.29
CA TYR A 89 4.62 9.34 -3.15
C TYR A 89 6.12 9.24 -3.37
N ASP A 90 6.86 10.26 -2.95
CA ASP A 90 8.32 10.19 -2.76
C ASP A 90 8.65 9.57 -1.40
N TRP A 91 9.93 9.26 -1.15
CA TRP A 91 10.39 8.97 0.20
C TRP A 91 10.52 10.27 1.01
N LEU A 92 10.18 10.22 2.31
CA LEU A 92 10.59 11.24 3.28
C LEU A 92 11.96 10.86 3.86
N THR A 93 12.72 11.88 4.26
CA THR A 93 14.01 11.77 4.95
C THR A 93 13.87 12.16 6.40
#